data_AF-A0A950GCM9-F1
#
_entry.id   AF-A0A950GCM9-F1
#
_cell.length_a   1.000
_cell.length_b   1.000
_cell.length_c   1.000
_cell.angle_alpha   90.00
_cell.angle_beta   90.00
_cell.angle_gamma   90.00
#
_symmetry.space_group_name_H-M   'P 1'
#
loop_
_entity.id
_entity.type
_entity.pdbx_description
1 polymer ?
#
loop_
_entity_poly.entity_id
_entity_poly.type
_entity_poly.pdbx_seq_one_letter_code
_entity_poly.pdbx_strand_id
1 'polypeptide(L)'
;MGTDITAQQNLPGLDSPLTGDVSNDRNTMLHSFFALEAKRMDPIEYKANGVEIVVQGTKSGLATINDKEILVYICSIASQKLSRGEHVSQKFRFTAHDFFSVTGKTPGGKTYRYFAAALERLQGTQIKTNIVTGGRRERTWFSWLKSARMETAVWSNGYEAMKAIEVELCDWLWRAIIDDKATLISSEGYFYLPPLERKLYEVGYAECADRTTATVPLEDLRLRMSVTTDLRHFR
;
A
#
# COMPACT_ATOMS: atom_id res chain seq x y z
N MET A 1 -12.81 20.62 -26.21
CA MET A 1 -14.01 20.37 -25.40
C MET A 1 -13.53 19.75 -24.10
N GLY A 2 -13.63 20.49 -23.00
CA GLY A 2 -13.10 20.07 -21.70
C GLY A 2 -13.80 18.81 -21.23
N THR A 3 -13.02 17.79 -20.91
CA THR A 3 -13.48 16.68 -20.07
C THR A 3 -14.01 17.28 -18.77
N ASP A 4 -15.27 17.03 -18.45
CA ASP A 4 -15.92 17.46 -17.20
C ASP A 4 -15.27 16.70 -16.02
N ILE A 5 -14.12 17.20 -15.57
CA ILE A 5 -13.40 16.74 -14.37
C ILE A 5 -14.29 16.88 -13.11
N THR A 6 -15.24 17.81 -13.16
CA THR A 6 -16.26 18.11 -12.13
C THR A 6 -17.21 16.96 -11.82
N ALA A 7 -17.47 16.03 -12.75
CA ALA A 7 -18.40 14.92 -12.53
C ALA A 7 -17.88 13.83 -11.59
N GLN A 8 -16.55 13.67 -11.47
CA GLN A 8 -15.94 12.72 -10.54
C GLN A 8 -15.80 13.29 -9.11
N GLN A 9 -15.74 14.61 -8.96
CA GLN A 9 -15.46 15.28 -7.68
C GLN A 9 -16.66 15.38 -6.73
N ASN A 10 -17.89 15.14 -7.20
CA ASN A 10 -19.13 15.30 -6.41
C ASN A 10 -19.87 13.97 -6.18
N LEU A 11 -19.13 12.87 -6.02
CA LEU A 11 -19.74 11.59 -5.67
C LEU A 11 -20.02 11.56 -4.16
N PRO A 12 -21.26 11.25 -3.72
CA PRO A 12 -21.56 11.17 -2.30
C PRO A 12 -20.79 10.02 -1.64
N GLY A 13 -20.35 10.21 -0.40
CA GLY A 13 -19.70 9.18 0.41
C GLY A 13 -18.28 8.81 -0.04
N LEU A 14 -17.52 9.74 -0.64
CA LEU A 14 -16.09 9.57 -0.83
C LEU A 14 -15.32 9.87 0.47
N ASP A 15 -14.24 9.13 0.69
CA ASP A 15 -13.24 9.39 1.72
C ASP A 15 -12.07 10.25 1.20
N SER A 16 -11.93 10.37 -0.13
CA SER A 16 -11.01 11.28 -0.81
C SER A 16 -11.63 12.69 -0.93
N PRO A 17 -10.81 13.75 -1.15
CA PRO A 17 -9.36 13.74 -1.33
C PRO A 17 -8.59 13.62 0.00
N LEU A 18 -7.37 13.05 -0.11
CA LEU A 18 -6.34 13.27 0.90
C LEU A 18 -5.82 14.70 0.74
N THR A 19 -5.85 15.46 1.83
CA THR A 19 -5.39 16.86 1.89
C THR A 19 -4.21 17.08 2.84
N GLY A 20 -3.95 16.11 3.72
CA GLY A 20 -2.84 16.14 4.66
C GLY A 20 -1.65 15.28 4.20
N ASP A 21 -0.80 14.97 5.16
CA ASP A 21 0.40 14.19 4.94
C ASP A 21 0.13 12.71 4.61
N VAL A 22 1.15 12.10 4.01
CA VAL A 22 1.17 10.67 3.71
C VAL A 22 1.46 9.90 5.00
N SER A 23 0.72 8.83 5.23
CA SER A 23 0.94 7.90 6.34
C SER A 23 1.14 6.48 5.84
N ASN A 24 1.89 5.68 6.59
CA ASN A 24 2.12 4.27 6.28
C ASN A 24 2.16 3.44 7.57
N ASP A 25 1.94 2.14 7.42
CA ASP A 25 2.11 1.19 8.52
C ASP A 25 3.59 0.82 8.70
N ARG A 26 4.07 0.87 9.95
CA ARG A 26 5.46 0.58 10.31
C ARG A 26 5.87 -0.85 9.96
N ASN A 27 4.97 -1.83 10.12
CA ASN A 27 5.30 -3.23 9.82
C ASN A 27 5.55 -3.45 8.32
N THR A 28 4.69 -2.88 7.47
CA THR A 28 4.86 -2.95 6.01
C THR A 28 6.08 -2.19 5.50
N MET A 29 6.54 -1.16 6.23
CA MET A 29 7.79 -0.47 5.94
C MET A 29 9.01 -1.30 6.33
N LEU A 30 8.99 -1.87 7.53
CA LEU A 30 10.13 -2.54 8.12
C LEU A 30 10.41 -3.92 7.49
N HIS A 31 9.35 -4.67 7.18
CA HIS A 31 9.48 -6.07 6.78
C HIS A 31 9.21 -6.31 5.29
N SER A 32 9.62 -7.47 4.83
CA SER A 32 9.58 -7.88 3.43
C SER A 32 8.22 -8.50 3.10
N PHE A 33 7.32 -7.66 2.59
CA PHE A 33 5.93 -8.02 2.27
C PHE A 33 5.60 -7.90 0.77
N PHE A 34 6.37 -7.09 0.05
CA PHE A 34 6.10 -6.72 -1.33
C PHE A 34 7.32 -7.00 -2.19
N ALA A 35 7.09 -7.43 -3.43
CA ALA A 35 8.15 -7.54 -4.42
C ALA A 35 8.62 -6.15 -4.89
N LEU A 36 9.92 -6.01 -5.17
CA LEU A 36 10.44 -4.79 -5.81
C LEU A 36 10.12 -4.74 -7.31
N GLU A 37 10.19 -5.90 -7.95
CA GLU A 37 10.01 -6.04 -9.40
C GLU A 37 8.61 -6.49 -9.77
N ALA A 38 8.13 -6.02 -10.92
CA ALA A 38 6.88 -6.50 -11.50
C ALA A 38 7.02 -7.98 -11.89
N LYS A 39 5.94 -8.75 -11.69
CA LYS A 39 5.84 -10.18 -12.07
C LYS A 39 6.78 -11.15 -11.35
N ARG A 40 7.32 -10.80 -10.18
CA ARG A 40 7.92 -11.82 -9.31
C ARG A 40 6.86 -12.89 -9.02
N MET A 41 7.20 -14.15 -9.32
CA MET A 41 6.34 -15.31 -9.08
C MET A 41 6.78 -16.10 -7.85
N ASP A 42 8.09 -16.12 -7.60
CA ASP A 42 8.65 -16.85 -6.47
C ASP A 42 8.22 -16.21 -5.15
N PRO A 43 7.84 -17.03 -4.15
CA PRO A 43 7.48 -16.54 -2.83
C PRO A 43 8.55 -15.63 -2.23
N ILE A 44 8.10 -14.73 -1.36
CA ILE A 44 8.99 -14.04 -0.43
C ILE A 44 8.97 -14.84 0.86
N GLU A 45 10.15 -15.26 1.31
CA GLU A 45 10.35 -15.83 2.65
C GLU A 45 11.26 -14.89 3.43
N TYR A 46 10.74 -14.39 4.55
CA TYR A 46 11.45 -13.49 5.43
C TYR A 46 11.46 -14.06 6.83
N LYS A 47 12.66 -14.19 7.40
CA LYS A 47 12.85 -14.62 8.77
C LYS A 47 13.98 -13.84 9.42
N ALA A 48 13.66 -13.01 10.40
CA ALA A 48 14.63 -12.26 11.18
C ALA A 48 14.02 -11.83 12.51
N ASN A 49 14.82 -11.78 13.57
CA ASN A 49 14.42 -11.23 14.88
C ASN A 49 13.09 -11.81 15.43
N GLY A 50 12.86 -13.11 15.23
CA GLY A 50 11.64 -13.80 15.67
C GLY A 50 10.40 -13.56 14.79
N VAL A 51 10.50 -12.71 13.77
CA VAL A 51 9.47 -12.49 12.75
C VAL A 51 9.63 -13.51 11.63
N GLU A 52 8.53 -14.10 11.20
CA GLU A 52 8.42 -14.99 10.04
C GLU A 52 7.30 -14.47 9.13
N ILE A 53 7.61 -14.23 7.86
CA ILE A 53 6.65 -13.85 6.82
C ILE A 53 6.85 -14.73 5.61
N VAL A 54 5.75 -15.24 5.06
CA VAL A 54 5.72 -15.90 3.76
C VAL A 54 4.68 -15.19 2.90
N VAL A 55 5.07 -14.76 1.70
CA VAL A 55 4.19 -14.09 0.74
C VAL A 55 4.12 -14.91 -0.55
N GLN A 56 2.92 -15.22 -0.99
CA GLN A 56 2.66 -16.02 -2.18
C GLN A 56 1.69 -15.29 -3.11
N GLY A 57 2.08 -15.15 -4.37
CA GLY A 57 1.26 -14.51 -5.40
C GLY A 57 0.29 -15.47 -6.07
N THR A 58 -0.40 -14.97 -7.10
CA THR A 58 -1.19 -15.78 -8.03
C THR A 58 -0.47 -15.90 -9.37
N LYS A 59 -1.15 -16.37 -10.42
CA LYS A 59 -0.66 -16.30 -11.81
C LYS A 59 -0.30 -14.87 -12.27
N SER A 60 -0.83 -13.85 -11.60
CA SER A 60 -0.52 -12.44 -11.88
C SER A 60 0.73 -11.93 -11.15
N GLY A 61 1.40 -12.79 -10.37
CA GLY A 61 2.56 -12.47 -9.53
C GLY A 61 2.20 -11.99 -8.13
N LEU A 62 3.23 -11.64 -7.35
CA LEU A 62 3.11 -11.05 -6.02
C LEU A 62 2.75 -9.56 -6.11
N ALA A 63 2.05 -9.04 -5.10
CA ALA A 63 1.90 -7.61 -4.88
C ALA A 63 3.29 -6.95 -4.76
N THR A 64 3.44 -5.83 -5.46
CA THR A 64 4.69 -5.07 -5.57
C THR A 64 4.67 -3.83 -4.68
N ILE A 65 5.83 -3.22 -4.46
CA ILE A 65 5.92 -1.96 -3.72
C ILE A 65 5.21 -0.79 -4.43
N ASN A 66 4.98 -0.90 -5.74
CA ASN A 66 4.14 0.04 -6.47
C ASN A 66 2.65 -0.18 -6.17
N ASP A 67 2.22 -1.44 -6.01
CA ASP A 67 0.84 -1.76 -5.63
C ASP A 67 0.55 -1.28 -4.20
N LYS A 68 1.56 -1.37 -3.32
CA LYS A 68 1.51 -0.87 -1.95
C LYS A 68 1.07 0.60 -1.86
N GLU A 69 1.31 1.41 -2.88
CA GLU A 69 0.89 2.82 -2.89
C GLU A 69 -0.62 3.00 -2.64
N ILE A 70 -1.45 2.04 -3.06
CA ILE A 70 -2.89 2.03 -2.76
C ILE A 70 -3.12 1.90 -1.25
N LEU A 71 -2.39 1.00 -0.59
CA LEU A 71 -2.48 0.80 0.86
C LEU A 71 -1.97 2.02 1.63
N VAL A 72 -0.88 2.64 1.16
CA VAL A 72 -0.35 3.89 1.72
C VAL A 72 -1.36 5.02 1.59
N TYR A 73 -2.01 5.16 0.44
CA TYR A 73 -3.04 6.18 0.22
C TYR A 73 -4.24 5.98 1.17
N ILE A 74 -4.72 4.74 1.31
CA ILE A 74 -5.81 4.40 2.23
C ILE A 74 -5.40 4.66 3.69
N CYS A 75 -4.19 4.27 4.08
CA CYS A 75 -3.63 4.54 5.40
C CYS A 75 -3.58 6.04 5.69
N SER A 76 -3.18 6.85 4.71
CA SER A 76 -3.14 8.31 4.81
C SER A 76 -4.54 8.91 5.02
N ILE A 77 -5.55 8.43 4.28
CA ILE A 77 -6.95 8.84 4.48
C ILE A 77 -7.44 8.46 5.88
N ALA A 78 -7.15 7.23 6.33
CA ALA A 78 -7.51 6.77 7.66
C ALA A 78 -6.92 7.67 8.75
N SER A 79 -5.61 7.95 8.67
CA SER A 79 -4.91 8.86 9.59
C SER A 79 -5.50 10.28 9.58
N GLN A 80 -5.82 10.82 8.40
CA GLN A 80 -6.44 12.15 8.27
C GLN A 80 -7.80 12.21 8.97
N LYS A 81 -8.62 11.17 8.84
CA LYS A 81 -9.93 11.11 9.48
C LYS A 81 -9.81 10.94 11.00
N LEU A 82 -8.89 10.08 11.45
CA LEU A 82 -8.62 9.89 12.87
C LEU A 82 -8.11 11.18 13.53
N SER A 83 -7.24 11.94 12.86
CA SER A 83 -6.74 13.21 13.40
C SER A 83 -7.83 14.28 13.52
N ARG A 84 -8.92 14.15 12.75
CA ARG A 84 -10.13 14.99 12.84
C ARG A 84 -11.16 14.46 13.83
N GLY A 85 -10.91 13.33 14.48
CA GLY A 85 -11.87 12.68 15.38
C GLY A 85 -13.08 12.07 14.67
N GLU A 86 -12.98 11.83 13.35
CA GLU A 86 -14.04 11.21 12.57
C GLU A 86 -14.08 9.69 12.81
N HIS A 87 -15.27 9.09 12.66
CA HIS A 87 -15.39 7.64 12.64
C HIS A 87 -14.81 7.07 11.35
N VAL A 88 -13.86 6.13 11.47
CA VAL A 88 -13.21 5.47 10.33
C VAL A 88 -13.60 4.00 10.30
N SER A 89 -13.94 3.49 9.11
CA SER A 89 -14.26 2.09 8.88
C SER A 89 -13.16 1.38 8.08
N GLN A 90 -13.20 0.05 8.02
CA GLN A 90 -12.31 -0.76 7.16
C GLN A 90 -12.57 -0.59 5.66
N LYS A 91 -13.70 0.02 5.29
CA LYS A 91 -14.12 0.26 3.91
C LYS A 91 -13.79 1.69 3.51
N PHE A 92 -13.11 1.81 2.37
CA PHE A 92 -12.67 3.06 1.80
C PHE A 92 -13.21 3.22 0.38
N ARG A 93 -13.74 4.40 0.08
CA ARG A 93 -14.28 4.79 -1.20
C ARG A 93 -13.61 6.06 -1.70
N PHE A 94 -12.94 6.00 -2.85
CA PHE A 94 -12.20 7.14 -3.39
C PHE A 94 -12.24 7.16 -4.92
N THR A 95 -11.82 8.26 -5.54
CA THR A 95 -11.70 8.35 -7.00
C THR A 95 -10.28 8.03 -7.45
N ALA A 96 -10.14 7.47 -8.66
CA ALA A 96 -8.82 7.26 -9.26
C ALA A 96 -8.10 8.58 -9.52
N HIS A 97 -8.86 9.63 -9.85
CA HIS A 97 -8.34 10.98 -10.02
C HIS A 97 -7.60 11.47 -8.76
N ASP A 98 -8.24 11.37 -7.59
CA ASP A 98 -7.64 11.84 -6.34
C ASP A 98 -6.43 10.99 -5.93
N PHE A 99 -6.50 9.68 -6.16
CA PHE A 99 -5.36 8.78 -5.96
C PHE A 99 -4.17 9.13 -6.89
N PHE A 100 -4.42 9.35 -8.17
CA PHE A 100 -3.38 9.70 -9.13
C PHE A 100 -2.77 11.07 -8.86
N SER A 101 -3.57 12.03 -8.40
CA SER A 101 -3.09 13.35 -8.00
C SER A 101 -2.07 13.27 -6.87
N VAL A 102 -2.36 12.48 -5.82
CA VAL A 102 -1.45 12.29 -4.68
C VAL A 102 -0.20 11.48 -5.07
N THR A 103 -0.37 10.47 -5.92
CA THR A 103 0.74 9.57 -6.28
C THR A 103 1.53 10.03 -7.52
N GLY A 104 1.30 11.26 -7.99
CA GLY A 104 2.04 11.85 -9.11
C GLY A 104 1.86 11.14 -10.45
N LYS A 105 0.75 10.42 -10.65
CA LYS A 105 0.49 9.66 -11.90
C LYS A 105 -0.35 10.48 -12.86
N THR A 106 0.03 10.47 -14.14
CA THR A 106 -0.81 11.03 -15.19
C THR A 106 -1.99 10.09 -15.49
N PRO A 107 -3.25 10.57 -15.42
CA PRO A 107 -4.42 9.79 -15.81
C PRO A 107 -4.35 9.36 -17.28
N GLY A 108 -4.71 8.11 -17.56
CA GLY A 108 -4.72 7.55 -18.91
C GLY A 108 -4.98 6.06 -18.91
N GLY A 109 -5.41 5.49 -20.04
CA GLY A 109 -5.84 4.09 -20.12
C GLY A 109 -4.80 3.08 -19.62
N LYS A 110 -3.51 3.36 -19.83
CA LYS A 110 -2.41 2.55 -19.30
C LYS A 110 -2.35 2.58 -17.76
N THR A 111 -2.43 3.76 -17.17
CA THR A 111 -2.44 3.97 -15.72
C THR A 111 -3.62 3.28 -15.05
N TYR A 112 -4.82 3.38 -15.65
CA TYR A 112 -6.01 2.67 -15.16
C TYR A 112 -5.87 1.15 -15.21
N ARG A 113 -5.29 0.58 -16.28
CA ARG A 113 -5.01 -0.86 -16.36
C ARG A 113 -4.01 -1.32 -15.29
N TYR A 114 -2.98 -0.51 -15.02
CA TYR A 114 -2.04 -0.82 -13.94
C TYR A 114 -2.69 -0.77 -12.57
N PHE A 115 -3.55 0.21 -12.34
CA PHE A 115 -4.31 0.32 -11.09
C PHE A 115 -5.23 -0.90 -10.88
N ALA A 116 -5.97 -1.33 -11.91
CA ALA A 116 -6.78 -2.54 -11.85
C ALA A 116 -5.94 -3.79 -11.53
N ALA A 117 -4.80 -3.95 -12.23
CA ALA A 117 -3.88 -5.07 -11.99
C ALA A 117 -3.23 -5.02 -10.60
N ALA A 118 -3.05 -3.83 -10.03
CA ALA A 118 -2.57 -3.66 -8.66
C ALA A 118 -3.61 -4.16 -7.64
N LEU A 119 -4.88 -3.81 -7.82
CA LEU A 119 -5.97 -4.32 -6.97
C LEU A 119 -6.07 -5.85 -7.05
N GLU A 120 -5.98 -6.44 -8.25
CA GLU A 120 -5.97 -7.90 -8.42
C GLU A 120 -4.80 -8.56 -7.66
N ARG A 121 -3.58 -7.99 -7.75
CA ARG A 121 -2.42 -8.52 -7.01
C ARG A 121 -2.57 -8.36 -5.51
N LEU A 122 -3.09 -7.23 -5.03
CA LEU A 122 -3.32 -6.99 -3.60
C LEU A 122 -4.37 -7.95 -3.03
N GLN A 123 -5.43 -8.23 -3.78
CA GLN A 123 -6.46 -9.22 -3.39
C GLN A 123 -5.95 -10.66 -3.51
N GLY A 124 -5.13 -10.97 -4.52
CA GLY A 124 -4.66 -12.33 -4.79
C GLY A 124 -3.46 -12.77 -3.96
N THR A 125 -2.64 -11.85 -3.47
CA THR A 125 -1.42 -12.19 -2.72
C THR A 125 -1.77 -12.69 -1.32
N GLN A 126 -1.44 -13.95 -1.02
CA GLN A 126 -1.59 -14.57 0.29
C GLN A 126 -0.35 -14.31 1.16
N ILE A 127 -0.58 -13.94 2.41
CA ILE A 127 0.45 -13.63 3.39
C ILE A 127 0.23 -14.51 4.60
N LYS A 128 1.31 -15.13 5.07
CA LYS A 128 1.39 -15.80 6.36
C LYS A 128 2.39 -15.06 7.22
N THR A 129 2.00 -14.65 8.42
CA THR A 129 2.92 -13.95 9.35
C THR A 129 2.63 -14.29 10.80
N ASN A 130 3.64 -14.09 11.66
CA ASN A 130 3.51 -14.16 13.13
C ASN A 130 3.66 -12.78 13.81
N ILE A 131 3.68 -11.69 13.04
CA ILE A 131 3.79 -10.32 13.58
C ILE A 131 2.57 -9.99 14.44
N VAL A 132 2.86 -9.47 15.64
CA VAL A 132 1.86 -8.99 16.59
C VAL A 132 1.33 -7.65 16.10
N THR A 133 0.01 -7.53 15.94
CA THR A 133 -0.67 -6.24 15.68
C THR A 133 -1.83 -6.07 16.64
N GLY A 134 -2.04 -4.85 17.15
CA GLY A 134 -3.09 -4.56 18.13
C GLY A 134 -3.01 -5.43 19.40
N GLY A 135 -1.79 -5.77 19.82
CA GLY A 135 -1.52 -6.64 20.98
C GLY A 135 -1.87 -8.13 20.79
N ARG A 136 -2.24 -8.58 19.59
CA ARG A 136 -2.64 -9.97 19.33
C ARG A 136 -1.48 -10.77 18.70
N ARG A 137 -0.98 -11.76 19.45
CA ARG A 137 0.08 -12.68 18.97
C ARG A 137 -0.53 -13.95 18.38
N GLU A 138 -0.70 -13.96 17.07
CA GLU A 138 -1.27 -15.07 16.31
C GLU A 138 -0.49 -15.30 15.02
N ARG A 139 -0.52 -16.54 14.52
CA ARG A 139 -0.14 -16.82 13.13
C ARG A 139 -1.36 -16.56 12.27
N THR A 140 -1.27 -15.60 11.36
CA THR A 140 -2.39 -15.18 10.51
C THR A 140 -2.12 -15.47 9.05
N TRP A 141 -3.20 -15.74 8.32
CA TRP A 141 -3.22 -15.88 6.88
C TRP A 141 -4.23 -14.90 6.31
N PHE A 142 -3.82 -14.09 5.34
CA PHE A 142 -4.71 -13.09 4.74
C PHE A 142 -4.22 -12.62 3.37
N SER A 143 -5.14 -12.03 2.61
CA SER A 143 -4.82 -11.09 1.52
C SER A 143 -4.84 -9.66 2.05
N TRP A 144 -4.19 -8.71 1.38
CA TRP A 144 -4.24 -7.30 1.78
C TRP A 144 -5.67 -6.73 1.80
N LEU A 145 -6.47 -7.14 0.80
CA LEU A 145 -7.85 -6.67 0.62
C LEU A 145 -8.82 -7.83 0.87
N LYS A 146 -9.86 -7.58 1.67
CA LYS A 146 -11.03 -8.47 1.74
C LYS A 146 -11.84 -8.39 0.45
N SER A 147 -12.02 -7.18 -0.06
CA SER A 147 -12.68 -6.93 -1.34
C SER A 147 -12.16 -5.66 -2.01
N ALA A 148 -12.20 -5.63 -3.34
CA ALA A 148 -11.99 -4.45 -4.15
C ALA A 148 -13.06 -4.39 -5.24
N ARG A 149 -13.63 -3.20 -5.48
CA ARG A 149 -14.62 -2.95 -6.52
C ARG A 149 -14.28 -1.66 -7.25
N MET A 150 -14.36 -1.72 -8.58
CA MET A 150 -14.21 -0.55 -9.44
C MET A 150 -15.58 -0.26 -10.06
N GLU A 151 -16.14 0.90 -9.77
CA GLU A 151 -17.37 1.38 -10.39
C GLU A 151 -17.04 2.09 -11.69
N THR A 152 -17.72 1.73 -12.78
CA THR A 152 -17.62 2.40 -14.07
C THR A 152 -18.95 3.06 -14.39
N ALA A 153 -18.93 4.34 -14.74
CA ALA A 153 -20.06 5.04 -15.33
C ALA A 153 -20.06 4.78 -16.84
N VAL A 154 -21.24 4.44 -17.37
CA VAL A 154 -21.47 4.24 -18.80
C VAL A 154 -22.46 5.31 -19.26
N TRP A 155 -22.06 6.14 -20.21
CA TRP A 155 -22.91 7.18 -20.80
C TRP A 155 -23.69 6.63 -21.99
N SER A 156 -24.77 7.32 -22.40
CA SER A 156 -25.64 6.91 -23.51
C SER A 156 -24.93 6.79 -24.86
N ASN A 157 -23.78 7.47 -25.03
CA ASN A 157 -22.93 7.38 -26.20
C ASN A 157 -21.93 6.21 -26.16
N GLY A 158 -22.01 5.33 -25.16
CA GLY A 158 -21.10 4.20 -24.95
C GLY A 158 -19.75 4.58 -24.36
N TYR A 159 -19.54 5.85 -23.98
CA TYR A 159 -18.35 6.25 -23.25
C TYR A 159 -18.36 5.62 -21.85
N GLU A 160 -17.22 5.07 -21.44
CA GLU A 160 -17.03 4.49 -20.11
C GLU A 160 -15.94 5.26 -19.37
N ALA A 161 -16.17 5.57 -18.10
CA ALA A 161 -15.16 6.14 -17.22
C ALA A 161 -15.31 5.62 -15.80
N MET A 162 -14.17 5.45 -15.14
CA MET A 162 -14.15 5.04 -13.76
C MET A 162 -14.81 6.10 -12.88
N LYS A 163 -15.77 5.67 -12.07
CA LYS A 163 -16.56 6.52 -11.18
C LYS A 163 -15.93 6.54 -9.79
N ALA A 164 -15.81 5.38 -9.15
CA ALA A 164 -15.28 5.25 -7.80
C ALA A 164 -14.60 3.90 -7.62
N ILE A 165 -13.75 3.82 -6.61
CA ILE A 165 -13.06 2.62 -6.16
C ILE A 165 -13.48 2.38 -4.73
N GLU A 166 -13.94 1.18 -4.43
CA GLU A 166 -14.26 0.73 -3.08
C GLU A 166 -13.31 -0.41 -2.69
N VAL A 167 -12.65 -0.27 -1.55
CA VAL A 167 -11.71 -1.25 -1.01
C VAL A 167 -12.06 -1.52 0.44
N GLU A 168 -12.05 -2.79 0.83
CA GLU A 168 -12.11 -3.21 2.23
C GLU A 168 -10.78 -3.85 2.63
N LEU A 169 -10.12 -3.29 3.65
CA LEU A 169 -8.85 -3.81 4.16
C LEU A 169 -9.04 -5.10 4.95
N CYS A 170 -8.01 -5.94 4.97
CA CYS A 170 -7.99 -7.09 5.87
C CYS A 170 -7.85 -6.68 7.34
N ASP A 171 -8.31 -7.54 8.24
CA ASP A 171 -8.30 -7.26 9.67
C ASP A 171 -6.90 -7.05 10.23
N TRP A 172 -5.90 -7.76 9.69
CA TRP A 172 -4.52 -7.61 10.13
C TRP A 172 -3.97 -6.22 9.85
N LEU A 173 -4.14 -5.72 8.63
CA LEU A 173 -3.67 -4.38 8.23
C LEU A 173 -4.51 -3.29 8.90
N TRP A 174 -5.82 -3.49 9.04
CA TRP A 174 -6.67 -2.56 9.76
C TRP A 174 -6.22 -2.36 11.21
N ARG A 175 -5.96 -3.45 11.94
CA ARG A 175 -5.42 -3.37 13.32
C ARG A 175 -4.08 -2.66 13.36
N ALA A 176 -3.19 -2.94 12.40
CA ALA A 176 -1.90 -2.26 12.32
C ALA A 176 -2.06 -0.73 12.14
N ILE A 177 -3.03 -0.29 11.32
CA ILE A 177 -3.28 1.15 11.11
C ILE A 177 -3.90 1.81 12.34
N ILE A 178 -4.90 1.18 12.96
CA ILE A 178 -5.70 1.77 14.04
C ILE A 178 -5.04 1.63 15.40
N ASP A 179 -4.60 0.42 15.75
CA ASP A 179 -4.15 0.08 17.10
C ASP A 179 -2.66 0.40 17.30
N ASP A 180 -1.83 0.07 16.31
CA ASP A 180 -0.37 0.29 16.39
C ASP A 180 0.04 1.71 15.97
N LYS A 181 -0.93 2.51 15.51
CA LYS A 181 -0.83 3.88 14.99
C LYS A 181 0.05 4.00 13.74
N ALA A 182 -0.57 4.35 12.62
CA ALA A 182 0.13 4.70 11.40
C ALA A 182 1.19 5.78 11.63
N THR A 183 2.33 5.63 10.97
CA THR A 183 3.43 6.60 11.04
C THR A 183 3.28 7.61 9.91
N LEU A 184 3.34 8.90 10.23
CA LEU A 184 3.46 9.95 9.23
C LEU A 184 4.77 9.76 8.49
N ILE A 185 4.73 9.81 7.16
CA ILE A 185 5.92 9.81 6.31
C ILE A 185 6.06 11.21 5.73
N SER A 186 7.26 11.78 5.79
CA SER A 186 7.54 13.06 5.10
C SER A 186 7.30 12.91 3.60
N SER A 187 6.31 13.66 3.10
CA SER A 187 5.56 13.33 1.89
C SER A 187 6.18 13.83 0.58
N GLU A 188 7.09 14.83 0.61
CA GLU A 188 7.45 15.59 -0.60
C GLU A 188 8.10 14.78 -1.73
N GLY A 189 8.61 13.57 -1.47
CA GLY A 189 9.27 12.74 -2.48
C GLY A 189 8.83 11.27 -2.53
N TYR A 190 8.03 10.80 -1.57
CA TYR A 190 7.86 9.36 -1.32
C TYR A 190 7.36 8.58 -2.55
N PHE A 191 6.32 9.08 -3.22
CA PHE A 191 5.76 8.42 -4.40
C PHE A 191 6.64 8.54 -5.66
N TYR A 192 7.60 9.47 -5.67
CA TYR A 192 8.53 9.66 -6.79
C TYR A 192 9.78 8.77 -6.67
N LEU A 193 10.05 8.19 -5.51
CA LEU A 193 11.12 7.22 -5.32
C LEU A 193 10.85 5.96 -6.14
N PRO A 194 11.82 5.45 -6.92
CA PRO A 194 11.70 4.14 -7.55
C PRO A 194 11.64 3.02 -6.49
N PRO A 195 11.25 1.79 -6.89
CA PRO A 195 10.99 0.69 -5.96
C PRO A 195 12.07 0.41 -4.92
N LEU A 196 13.35 0.38 -5.33
CA LEU A 196 14.46 0.05 -4.45
C LEU A 196 14.71 1.17 -3.43
N GLU A 197 14.83 2.40 -3.89
CA GLU A 197 15.06 3.59 -3.09
C GLU A 197 13.91 3.82 -2.12
N ARG A 198 12.68 3.59 -2.57
CA ARG A 198 11.50 3.65 -1.72
C ARG A 198 11.57 2.63 -0.61
N LYS A 199 11.94 1.38 -0.92
CA LYS A 199 12.05 0.35 0.13
C LYS A 199 13.16 0.69 1.14
N LEU A 200 14.29 1.21 0.66
CA LEU A 200 15.37 1.65 1.53
C LEU A 200 14.94 2.80 2.44
N TYR A 201 14.23 3.78 1.86
CA TYR A 201 13.63 4.89 2.60
C TYR A 201 12.65 4.38 3.67
N GLU A 202 11.75 3.46 3.33
CA GLU A 202 10.80 2.89 4.29
C GLU A 202 11.49 2.19 5.46
N VAL A 203 12.50 1.36 5.18
CA VAL A 203 13.26 0.65 6.23
C VAL A 203 13.99 1.66 7.12
N GLY A 204 14.66 2.65 6.53
CA GLY A 204 15.36 3.70 7.28
C GLY A 204 14.42 4.54 8.13
N TYR A 205 13.29 4.96 7.56
CA TYR A 205 12.28 5.75 8.26
C TYR A 205 11.70 4.98 9.46
N ALA A 206 11.28 3.72 9.25
CA ALA A 206 10.74 2.88 10.32
C ALA A 206 11.77 2.60 11.42
N GLU A 207 13.05 2.41 11.06
CA GLU A 207 14.13 2.20 12.00
C GLU A 207 14.47 3.43 12.84
N CYS A 208 14.31 4.63 12.27
CA CYS A 208 14.55 5.90 12.94
C CYS A 208 13.29 6.53 13.57
N ALA A 209 12.14 5.85 13.57
CA ALA A 209 10.89 6.42 14.07
C ALA A 209 11.00 6.97 15.51
N ASP A 210 11.74 6.28 16.38
CA ASP A 210 11.92 6.64 17.79
C ASP A 210 13.36 7.08 18.14
N ARG A 211 14.23 7.28 17.14
CA ARG A 211 15.66 7.58 17.33
C ARG A 211 16.26 8.39 16.19
N THR A 212 17.23 9.23 16.51
CA THR A 212 17.90 10.10 15.51
C THR A 212 18.79 9.32 14.54
N THR A 213 19.35 8.20 14.97
CA THR A 213 20.17 7.31 14.14
C THR A 213 19.87 5.85 14.45
N ALA A 214 20.00 5.00 13.44
CA ALA A 214 19.88 3.55 13.57
C ALA A 214 21.05 2.86 12.85
N THR A 215 21.55 1.78 13.43
CA THR A 215 22.53 0.88 12.78
C THR A 215 21.84 -0.44 12.51
N VAL A 216 21.82 -0.85 11.24
CA VAL A 216 21.21 -2.11 10.80
C VAL A 216 22.31 -2.96 10.16
N PRO A 217 22.52 -4.22 10.61
CA PRO A 217 23.42 -5.14 9.94
C PRO A 217 23.06 -5.29 8.46
N LEU A 218 24.06 -5.35 7.58
CA LEU A 218 23.81 -5.41 6.14
C LEU A 218 22.96 -6.64 5.73
N GLU A 219 23.13 -7.76 6.44
CA GLU A 219 22.32 -8.95 6.25
C GLU A 219 20.85 -8.74 6.61
N ASP A 220 20.57 -8.09 7.75
CA ASP A 220 19.21 -7.73 8.16
C ASP A 220 18.57 -6.77 7.16
N LEU A 221 19.33 -5.77 6.69
CA LEU A 221 18.87 -4.83 5.67
C LEU A 221 18.50 -5.60 4.40
N ARG A 222 19.38 -6.47 3.90
CA ARG A 222 19.13 -7.31 2.71
C ARG A 222 17.83 -8.11 2.82
N LEU A 223 17.61 -8.76 3.97
CA LEU A 223 16.38 -9.54 4.21
C LEU A 223 15.12 -8.67 4.15
N ARG A 224 15.19 -7.43 4.62
CA ARG A 224 14.06 -6.48 4.62
C ARG A 224 13.81 -5.85 3.26
N MET A 225 14.82 -5.74 2.42
CA MET A 225 14.74 -5.12 1.09
C MET A 225 13.99 -5.97 0.05
N SER A 226 13.44 -7.12 0.41
CA SER A 226 12.74 -8.05 -0.51
C SER A 226 13.60 -8.53 -1.70
N VAL A 227 14.92 -8.42 -1.62
CA VAL A 227 15.86 -8.85 -2.66
C VAL A 227 16.25 -10.32 -2.46
N THR A 228 16.45 -11.04 -3.57
CA THR A 228 16.95 -12.43 -3.55
C THR A 228 18.46 -12.51 -3.70
N THR A 229 19.11 -11.39 -4.03
CA THR A 229 20.55 -11.26 -4.18
C THR A 229 21.29 -11.70 -2.91
N ASP A 230 22.36 -12.49 -3.10
CA ASP A 230 23.26 -12.87 -2.01
C ASP A 230 23.95 -11.67 -1.38
N LEU A 231 24.30 -11.77 -0.10
CA LEU A 231 24.97 -10.70 0.65
C LEU A 231 26.23 -10.17 -0.03
N ARG A 232 26.98 -11.03 -0.75
CA ARG A 232 28.19 -10.64 -1.48
C ARG A 232 27.94 -9.65 -2.61
N HIS A 233 26.75 -9.71 -3.20
CA HIS A 233 26.32 -8.89 -4.33
C HIS A 233 25.34 -7.79 -3.90
N PHE A 234 25.02 -7.69 -2.60
CA PHE A 234 24.20 -6.64 -2.02
C PHE A 234 25.10 -5.47 -1.60
N ARG A 235 25.51 -4.65 -2.58
CA ARG A 235 26.35 -3.46 -2.40
C ARG A 235 25.79 -2.28 -3.19
#